data_AF-A0A1J0EU92-F1
#
_entry.id   AF-A0A1J0EU92-F1
#
_cell.length_a   1.000
_cell.length_b   1.000
_cell.length_c   1.000
_cell.angle_alpha   90.00
_cell.angle_beta   90.00
_cell.angle_gamma   90.00
#
_symmetry.space_group_name_H-M   'P 1'
#
loop_
_entity.id
_entity.type
_entity.pdbx_description
1 polymer ?
#
loop_
_entity_poly.entity_id
_entity_poly.type
_entity_poly.pdbx_seq_one_letter_code
_entity_poly.pdbx_strand_id
1 'polypeptide(L)'
;MTVQEIGLLFTIAVLSVLLRRVYSRLVAQKMLCDQFSLERQHLREHLTEIVMHVERFNGGVHYRIHECRETTEAVLKRAPHVFREETGLVHWLSAADQFLTELDRIVLIDGPLASDIAKRSELPTERHPATIYDRIKYGPALVAGDR
;
A
#
# COMPACT_ATOMS: atom_id res chain seq x y z
N MET A 1 66.31 4.87 -3.48
CA MET A 1 64.93 5.17 -3.88
C MET A 1 64.93 6.42 -4.72
N THR A 2 64.40 6.35 -5.94
CA THR A 2 64.29 7.49 -6.85
C THR A 2 62.98 8.25 -6.58
N VAL A 3 62.93 9.54 -6.91
CA VAL A 3 61.73 10.40 -6.71
C VAL A 3 60.48 9.82 -7.39
N GLN A 4 60.65 9.12 -8.52
CA GLN A 4 59.58 8.43 -9.22
C GLN A 4 58.99 7.26 -8.43
N GLU A 5 59.82 6.47 -7.75
CA GLU A 5 59.36 5.37 -6.89
C GLU A 5 58.53 5.88 -5.71
N ILE A 6 58.94 7.01 -5.10
CA ILE A 6 58.20 7.67 -4.02
C ILE A 6 56.83 8.16 -4.52
N GLY A 7 56.79 8.80 -5.70
CA GLY A 7 55.55 9.28 -6.31
C GLY A 7 54.59 8.13 -6.65
N LEU A 8 55.11 7.01 -7.14
CA LEU A 8 54.31 5.81 -7.42
C LEU A 8 53.72 5.22 -6.14
N LEU A 9 54.54 5.07 -5.09
CA LEU A 9 54.07 4.55 -3.80
C LEU A 9 52.99 5.46 -3.18
N PHE A 10 53.16 6.77 -3.28
CA PHE A 10 52.17 7.72 -2.77
C PHE A 10 50.84 7.64 -3.54
N THR A 11 50.87 7.57 -4.86
CA THR A 11 49.66 7.44 -5.68
C THR A 11 48.93 6.12 -5.43
N ILE A 12 49.66 5.00 -5.29
CA ILE A 12 49.08 3.70 -4.91
C ILE A 12 48.45 3.79 -3.51
N ALA A 13 49.12 4.42 -2.55
CA ALA A 13 48.58 4.60 -1.20
C ALA A 13 47.29 5.43 -1.22
N VAL A 14 47.26 6.56 -1.92
CA VAL A 14 46.05 7.40 -2.06
C VAL A 14 44.92 6.64 -2.75
N LEU A 15 45.21 5.94 -3.85
CA LEU A 15 44.24 5.14 -4.58
C LEU A 15 43.65 4.03 -3.69
N SER A 16 44.48 3.37 -2.89
CA SER A 16 44.05 2.32 -1.97
C SER A 16 43.09 2.84 -0.89
N VAL A 17 43.33 4.04 -0.36
CA VAL A 17 42.46 4.69 0.62
C VAL A 17 41.13 5.08 0.00
N LEU A 18 41.16 5.64 -1.23
CA LEU A 18 39.95 5.99 -1.97
C LEU A 18 39.10 4.76 -2.29
N LEU A 19 39.72 3.70 -2.80
CA LEU A 19 39.06 2.43 -3.09
C LEU A 19 38.43 1.82 -1.84
N ARG A 20 39.16 1.82 -0.71
CA ARG A 20 38.62 1.34 0.57
C ARG A 20 37.41 2.15 1.01
N ARG A 21 37.46 3.48 0.88
CA ARG A 21 36.33 4.36 1.25
C ARG A 21 35.11 4.14 0.37
N VAL A 22 35.29 3.99 -0.94
CA VAL A 22 34.20 3.70 -1.88
C VAL A 22 33.61 2.33 -1.61
N TYR A 23 34.44 1.30 -1.43
CA TYR A 23 34.00 -0.04 -1.09
C TYR A 23 33.20 -0.07 0.21
N SER A 24 33.67 0.57 1.29
CA SER A 24 32.92 0.66 2.55
C SER A 24 31.56 1.33 2.38
N ARG A 25 31.45 2.36 1.53
CA ARG A 25 30.16 3.00 1.22
C ARG A 25 29.22 2.07 0.45
N LEU A 26 29.73 1.34 -0.53
CA LEU A 26 28.94 0.37 -1.29
C LEU A 26 28.42 -0.77 -0.40
N VAL A 27 29.26 -1.27 0.52
CA VAL A 27 28.86 -2.28 1.50
C VAL A 27 27.78 -1.75 2.44
N ALA A 28 27.93 -0.54 2.97
CA ALA A 28 26.92 0.08 3.83
C ALA A 28 25.58 0.28 3.09
N GLN A 29 25.63 0.73 1.83
CA GLN A 29 24.45 0.88 1.00
C GLN A 29 23.77 -0.48 0.72
N LYS A 30 24.55 -1.53 0.44
CA LYS A 30 24.03 -2.87 0.25
C LYS A 30 23.36 -3.38 1.54
N MET A 31 23.98 -3.21 2.70
CA MET A 31 23.40 -3.60 3.99
C MET A 31 22.06 -2.90 4.25
N LEU A 32 21.95 -1.60 3.94
CA LEU A 32 20.68 -0.87 4.04
C LEU A 32 19.63 -1.43 3.08
N CYS A 33 20.00 -1.71 1.82
CA CYS A 33 19.07 -2.32 0.86
C CYS A 33 18.62 -3.71 1.32
N ASP A 34 19.53 -4.54 1.84
CA ASP A 34 19.22 -5.86 2.37
C ASP A 34 18.29 -5.74 3.59
N GLN A 35 18.52 -4.77 4.49
CA GLN A 35 17.63 -4.49 5.62
C GLN A 35 16.23 -4.06 5.16
N PHE A 36 16.12 -3.11 4.23
CA PHE A 36 14.82 -2.71 3.67
C PHE A 36 14.10 -3.87 2.98
N SER A 37 14.85 -4.78 2.35
CA SER A 37 14.26 -5.96 1.73
C SER A 37 13.66 -6.92 2.76
N LEU A 38 14.34 -7.11 3.90
CA LEU A 38 13.85 -7.93 5.01
C LEU A 38 12.62 -7.31 5.68
N GLU A 39 12.67 -6.01 5.98
CA GLU A 39 11.52 -5.29 6.56
C GLU A 39 10.30 -5.35 5.64
N ARG A 40 10.51 -5.18 4.33
CA ARG A 40 9.43 -5.30 3.33
C ARG A 40 8.86 -6.70 3.28
N GLN A 41 9.70 -7.73 3.34
CA GLN A 41 9.24 -9.11 3.36
C GLN A 41 8.43 -9.41 4.63
N HIS A 42 8.93 -9.00 5.80
CA HIS A 42 8.26 -9.19 7.08
C HIS A 42 6.90 -8.48 7.14
N LEU A 43 6.82 -7.24 6.61
CA LEU A 43 5.55 -6.52 6.49
C LEU A 43 4.56 -7.26 5.58
N ARG A 44 5.05 -7.83 4.47
CA ARG A 44 4.21 -8.58 3.53
C ARG A 44 3.68 -9.88 4.14
N GLU A 45 4.49 -10.57 4.94
CA GLU A 45 4.08 -11.76 5.70
C GLU A 45 2.97 -11.40 6.71
N HIS A 46 3.16 -10.35 7.52
CA HIS A 46 2.12 -9.90 8.45
C HIS A 46 0.82 -9.47 7.76
N LEU A 47 0.91 -8.73 6.64
CA LEU A 47 -0.29 -8.37 5.86
C LEU A 47 -1.00 -9.61 5.32
N THR A 48 -0.23 -10.63 4.91
CA THR A 48 -0.78 -11.91 4.46
C THR A 48 -1.53 -12.62 5.59
N GLU A 49 -1.00 -12.62 6.81
CA GLU A 49 -1.68 -13.18 7.98
C GLU A 49 -2.98 -12.44 8.30
N ILE A 50 -2.97 -11.11 8.24
CA ILE A 50 -4.16 -10.28 8.43
C ILE A 50 -5.24 -10.66 7.41
N VAL A 51 -4.88 -10.78 6.13
CA VAL A 51 -5.83 -11.18 5.10
C VAL A 51 -6.34 -12.59 5.34
N MET A 52 -5.47 -13.55 5.64
CA MET A 52 -5.91 -14.91 5.97
C MET A 52 -6.85 -14.95 7.17
N HIS A 53 -6.68 -14.04 8.12
CA HIS A 53 -7.61 -13.86 9.23
C HIS A 53 -8.95 -13.29 8.75
N VAL A 54 -8.93 -12.20 7.96
CA VAL A 54 -10.14 -11.57 7.42
C VAL A 54 -10.92 -12.53 6.50
N GLU A 55 -10.24 -13.29 5.64
CA GLU A 55 -10.82 -14.33 4.77
C GLU A 55 -11.58 -15.41 5.55
N ARG A 56 -11.19 -15.68 6.80
CA ARG A 56 -11.90 -16.65 7.65
C ARG A 56 -13.18 -16.10 8.27
N PHE A 57 -13.37 -14.78 8.27
CA PHE A 57 -14.53 -14.12 8.89
C PHE A 57 -15.39 -13.43 7.84
N ASN A 58 -16.66 -13.82 7.73
CA ASN A 58 -17.70 -13.13 6.95
C ASN A 58 -17.30 -12.78 5.49
N GLY A 59 -16.78 -13.73 4.73
CA GLY A 59 -16.62 -13.59 3.27
C GLY A 59 -15.39 -12.83 2.78
N GLY A 60 -14.48 -12.44 3.68
CA GLY A 60 -13.16 -11.94 3.30
C GLY A 60 -13.08 -10.47 2.94
N VAL A 61 -11.87 -10.05 2.51
CA VAL A 61 -11.54 -8.63 2.28
C VAL A 61 -12.47 -8.05 1.21
N HIS A 62 -12.70 -8.81 0.14
CA HIS A 62 -13.54 -8.37 -0.97
C HIS A 62 -15.01 -8.15 -0.55
N TYR A 63 -15.55 -9.03 0.30
CA TYR A 63 -16.90 -8.87 0.84
C TYR A 63 -17.02 -7.63 1.75
N ARG A 64 -15.98 -7.34 2.54
CA ARG A 64 -15.95 -6.15 3.40
C ARG A 64 -15.89 -4.85 2.60
N ILE A 65 -15.19 -4.84 1.46
CA ILE A 65 -15.23 -3.72 0.51
C ILE A 65 -16.65 -3.51 0.00
N HIS A 66 -17.32 -4.60 -0.43
CA HIS A 66 -18.70 -4.53 -0.90
C HIS A 66 -19.65 -4.00 0.17
N GLU A 67 -19.59 -4.55 1.39
CA GLU A 67 -20.40 -4.12 2.55
C GLU A 67 -20.21 -2.62 2.85
N CYS A 68 -18.96 -2.14 2.81
CA CYS A 68 -18.64 -0.74 3.03
C CYS A 68 -19.29 0.18 1.97
N ARG A 69 -19.22 -0.22 0.70
CA ARG A 69 -19.82 0.51 -0.42
C ARG A 69 -21.34 0.47 -0.39
N GLU A 70 -21.92 -0.69 -0.15
CA GLU A 70 -23.36 -0.87 -0.02
C GLU A 70 -23.92 -0.04 1.13
N THR A 71 -23.24 -0.03 2.29
CA THR A 71 -23.61 0.82 3.44
C THR A 71 -23.58 2.30 3.05
N THR A 72 -22.53 2.73 2.36
CA THR A 72 -22.41 4.12 1.88
C THR A 72 -23.55 4.47 0.94
N GLU A 73 -23.85 3.61 -0.04
CA GLU A 73 -24.94 3.83 -0.99
C GLU A 73 -26.31 3.85 -0.31
N ALA A 74 -26.54 2.99 0.69
CA ALA A 74 -27.76 2.99 1.47
C ALA A 74 -27.95 4.31 2.23
N VAL A 75 -26.88 4.85 2.84
CA VAL A 75 -26.92 6.15 3.52
C VAL A 75 -27.12 7.28 2.52
N LEU A 76 -26.41 7.31 1.39
CA LEU A 76 -26.59 8.31 0.34
C LEU A 76 -28.03 8.34 -0.19
N LYS A 77 -28.65 7.17 -0.36
CA LYS A 77 -30.01 7.04 -0.89
C LYS A 77 -31.08 7.40 0.12
N ARG A 78 -30.91 7.02 1.39
CA ARG A 78 -31.98 7.11 2.40
C ARG A 78 -31.82 8.28 3.37
N ALA A 79 -30.59 8.69 3.67
CA ALA A 79 -30.28 9.69 4.69
C ALA A 79 -29.01 10.50 4.36
N PRO A 80 -28.96 11.21 3.21
CA PRO A 80 -27.75 11.92 2.78
C PRO A 80 -27.34 13.07 3.71
N HIS A 81 -28.27 13.59 4.52
CA HIS A 81 -27.98 14.61 5.53
C HIS A 81 -26.97 14.14 6.58
N VAL A 82 -26.93 12.84 6.88
CA VAL A 82 -26.00 12.24 7.85
C VAL A 82 -24.55 12.54 7.47
N PHE A 83 -24.19 12.56 6.19
CA PHE A 83 -22.83 12.90 5.77
C PHE A 83 -22.47 14.38 5.92
N ARG A 84 -23.47 15.26 5.99
CA ARG A 84 -23.26 16.69 6.26
C ARG A 84 -23.11 16.95 7.76
N GLU A 85 -23.88 16.24 8.57
CA GLU A 85 -23.89 16.36 10.03
C GLU A 85 -22.68 15.66 10.66
N GLU A 86 -22.29 14.50 10.12
CA GLU A 86 -21.25 13.64 10.67
C GLU A 86 -20.07 13.50 9.70
N THR A 87 -19.23 14.54 9.61
CA THR A 87 -18.04 14.53 8.74
C THR A 87 -17.06 13.41 9.08
N GLY A 88 -17.00 12.99 10.34
CA GLY A 88 -16.20 11.83 10.78
C GLY A 88 -16.61 10.52 10.11
N LEU A 89 -17.90 10.34 9.80
CA LEU A 89 -18.40 9.15 9.11
C LEU A 89 -17.87 9.07 7.67
N VAL A 90 -17.81 10.22 6.98
CA VAL A 90 -17.23 10.31 5.62
C VAL A 90 -15.77 9.89 5.65
N HIS A 91 -15.00 10.41 6.60
CA HIS A 91 -13.58 10.06 6.75
C HIS A 91 -13.38 8.59 7.10
N TRP A 92 -14.20 8.05 8.01
CA TRP A 92 -14.11 6.65 8.41
C TRP A 92 -14.42 5.68 7.27
N LEU A 93 -15.54 5.88 6.55
CA LEU A 93 -15.91 5.03 5.41
C LEU A 93 -14.88 5.13 4.27
N SER A 94 -14.40 6.34 3.97
CA SER A 94 -13.37 6.52 2.96
C SER A 94 -12.06 5.85 3.33
N ALA A 95 -11.61 5.98 4.58
CA ALA A 95 -10.38 5.35 5.04
C ALA A 95 -10.51 3.81 5.06
N ALA A 96 -11.67 3.29 5.44
CA ALA A 96 -11.95 1.86 5.43
C ALA A 96 -11.92 1.28 4.01
N ASP A 97 -12.60 1.89 3.04
CA ASP A 97 -12.61 1.43 1.64
C ASP A 97 -11.21 1.51 1.01
N GLN A 98 -10.47 2.59 1.27
CA GLN A 98 -9.07 2.73 0.79
C GLN A 98 -8.16 1.68 1.41
N PHE A 99 -8.22 1.47 2.73
CA PHE A 99 -7.40 0.48 3.42
C PHE A 99 -7.69 -0.93 2.92
N LEU A 100 -8.97 -1.32 2.83
CA LEU A 100 -9.36 -2.65 2.39
C LEU A 100 -9.01 -2.89 0.93
N THR A 101 -9.18 -1.87 0.07
CA THR A 101 -8.73 -1.90 -1.32
C THR A 101 -7.22 -2.13 -1.43
N GLU A 102 -6.43 -1.38 -0.67
CA GLU A 102 -4.97 -1.49 -0.75
C GLU A 102 -4.50 -2.83 -0.17
N LEU A 103 -5.19 -3.34 0.86
CA LEU A 103 -4.95 -4.66 1.42
C LEU A 103 -5.25 -5.78 0.39
N ASP A 104 -6.38 -5.68 -0.31
CA ASP A 104 -6.74 -6.57 -1.42
C ASP A 104 -5.67 -6.53 -2.52
N ARG A 105 -5.22 -5.34 -2.91
CA ARG A 105 -4.16 -5.18 -3.90
C ARG A 105 -2.84 -5.85 -3.48
N ILE A 106 -2.33 -5.53 -2.28
CA ILE A 106 -1.00 -5.97 -1.82
C ILE A 106 -0.94 -7.49 -1.65
N VAL A 107 -2.04 -8.12 -1.22
CA VAL A 107 -2.05 -9.52 -0.80
C VAL A 107 -2.73 -10.44 -1.82
N LEU A 108 -3.80 -9.97 -2.46
CA LEU A 108 -4.67 -10.76 -3.33
C LEU A 108 -4.48 -10.47 -4.83
N ILE A 109 -3.79 -9.39 -5.22
CA ILE A 109 -3.49 -9.11 -6.62
C ILE A 109 -1.98 -9.21 -6.88
N ASP A 110 -1.19 -8.48 -6.10
CA ASP A 110 0.26 -8.41 -6.22
C ASP A 110 0.97 -9.39 -5.24
N GLY A 111 0.18 -10.17 -4.48
CA GLY A 111 0.60 -11.01 -3.36
C GLY A 111 0.65 -12.51 -3.68
N PRO A 112 1.24 -13.34 -2.77
CA PRO A 112 1.39 -14.78 -2.97
C PRO A 112 0.05 -15.54 -3.05
N LEU A 113 -1.05 -14.95 -2.59
CA LEU A 113 -2.39 -15.54 -2.62
C LEU A 113 -3.17 -15.20 -3.90
N ALA A 114 -2.61 -14.38 -4.79
CA ALA A 114 -3.33 -13.82 -5.92
C ALA A 114 -3.83 -14.88 -6.92
N SER A 115 -3.06 -15.94 -7.15
CA SER A 115 -3.45 -17.01 -8.07
C SER A 115 -4.59 -17.88 -7.56
N ASP A 116 -4.76 -17.98 -6.24
CA ASP A 116 -5.68 -18.93 -5.61
C ASP A 116 -7.03 -18.27 -5.31
N ILE A 117 -7.03 -16.97 -5.01
CA ILE A 117 -8.25 -16.20 -4.76
C ILE A 117 -8.88 -15.70 -6.07
N ALA A 118 -8.09 -15.36 -7.08
CA ALA A 118 -8.62 -15.07 -8.43
C ALA A 118 -9.39 -16.25 -9.04
N LYS A 119 -9.11 -17.49 -8.61
CA LYS A 119 -9.84 -18.70 -9.04
C LYS A 119 -11.12 -18.96 -8.24
N ARG A 120 -11.28 -18.35 -7.06
CA ARG A 120 -12.38 -18.58 -6.11
C ARG A 120 -13.39 -17.44 -6.05
N SER A 121 -13.03 -16.24 -6.51
CA SER A 121 -13.94 -15.10 -6.49
C SER A 121 -15.03 -15.25 -7.56
N GLU A 122 -16.28 -15.44 -7.12
CA GLU A 122 -17.48 -15.36 -7.97
C GLU A 122 -17.95 -13.90 -8.19
N LEU A 123 -17.36 -12.95 -7.46
CA LEU A 123 -17.71 -11.55 -7.55
C LEU A 123 -17.05 -10.87 -8.76
N PRO A 124 -17.76 -9.96 -9.46
CA PRO A 124 -17.24 -9.30 -10.65
C PRO A 124 -15.93 -8.58 -10.34
N THR A 125 -14.95 -8.72 -11.23
CA THR A 125 -13.69 -7.95 -11.21
C THR A 125 -13.97 -6.48 -11.56
N GLU A 126 -14.80 -5.79 -10.79
CA GLU A 126 -15.06 -4.38 -11.01
C GLU A 126 -13.79 -3.60 -10.68
N ARG A 127 -13.05 -3.25 -11.74
CA ARG A 127 -11.88 -2.38 -11.67
C ARG A 127 -12.35 -0.99 -11.24
N HIS A 128 -12.10 -0.70 -9.96
CA HIS A 128 -12.14 0.62 -9.33
C HIS A 128 -13.16 1.61 -9.90
N PRO A 129 -14.42 1.54 -9.46
CA PRO A 129 -15.26 2.71 -9.52
C PRO A 129 -14.71 3.78 -8.56
N ALA A 130 -15.03 5.05 -8.81
CA ALA A 130 -14.62 6.21 -8.01
C ALA A 130 -14.68 5.92 -6.50
N THR A 131 -13.66 6.38 -5.77
CA THR A 131 -13.54 6.16 -4.32
C THR A 131 -14.83 6.57 -3.61
N ILE A 132 -15.13 5.96 -2.46
CA ILE A 132 -16.28 6.37 -1.63
C ILE A 132 -16.28 7.90 -1.42
N TYR A 133 -15.09 8.49 -1.24
CA TYR A 133 -14.91 9.93 -1.14
C TYR A 133 -15.45 10.70 -2.36
N ASP A 134 -15.09 10.29 -3.58
CA ASP A 134 -15.54 10.95 -4.79
C ASP A 134 -17.05 10.80 -5.00
N ARG A 135 -17.61 9.65 -4.62
CA ARG A 135 -19.06 9.41 -4.68
C ARG A 135 -19.84 10.22 -3.67
N ILE A 136 -19.29 10.44 -2.47
CA ILE A 136 -19.92 11.33 -1.48
C ILE A 136 -19.78 12.77 -1.96
N LYS A 137 -18.56 13.23 -2.22
CA LYS A 137 -18.23 14.63 -2.51
C LYS A 137 -18.83 15.16 -3.82
N TYR A 138 -18.84 14.35 -4.86
CA TYR A 138 -19.30 14.74 -6.20
C TYR A 138 -20.58 14.01 -6.63
N GLY A 139 -21.16 13.21 -5.74
CA GLY A 139 -22.38 12.46 -6.03
C GLY A 139 -23.63 13.35 -6.10
N PRO A 140 -24.67 12.89 -6.82
CA PRO A 140 -25.90 13.67 -7.04
C PRO A 140 -26.67 14.00 -5.75
N ALA A 141 -26.39 13.29 -4.64
CA ALA A 141 -27.07 13.48 -3.36
C ALA A 141 -26.65 14.73 -2.58
N LEU A 142 -25.42 15.26 -2.78
CA LEU A 142 -24.97 16.50 -2.13
C LEU A 142 -25.17 17.75 -3.00
N VAL A 143 -25.26 17.59 -4.33
CA VAL A 143 -25.50 18.71 -5.26
C VAL A 143 -26.96 19.17 -5.23
N ALA A 144 -27.89 18.32 -4.80
CA ALA A 144 -29.32 18.64 -4.72
C ALA A 144 -29.73 19.52 -3.51
N GLY A 145 -28.77 19.96 -2.68
CA GLY A 145 -29.02 20.68 -1.43
C GLY A 145 -29.07 22.21 -1.50
N ASP A 146 -28.79 22.83 -2.66
CA ASP A 146 -28.83 24.30 -2.84
C ASP A 146 -30.15 24.77 -3.50
N ARG A 147 -31.28 24.50 -2.84
CA ARG A 147 -32.56 25.16 -3.13
C ARG A 147 -33.23 25.66 -1.87
#